data_AF-A0A2H0W7X0-F1
#
_entry.id   AF-A0A2H0W7X0-F1
#
_cell.length_a   1.000
_cell.length_b   1.000
_cell.length_c   1.000
_cell.angle_alpha   90.00
_cell.angle_beta   90.00
_cell.angle_gamma   90.00
#
_symmetry.space_group_name_H-M   'P 1'
#
loop_
_entity.id
_entity.type
_entity.pdbx_description
1 polymer ?
#
loop_
_entity_poly.entity_id
_entity_poly.type
_entity_poly.pdbx_seq_one_letter_code
_entity_poly.pdbx_strand_id
1 'polypeptide(L)'
;MAIASSTSTSSDVAKAILGENYITLEEAAWCFRDDLAHDTARQFARIPFSAETLGALASTHVLIPDLAVPIRDLRLLVQGNFLRLSQKLEDQGQALQDLLCFSEDGWYVDLPFAEFPYPTEPPRYRWKLIARAPLADSYNLGLNDQLKLIGAERKGNSGHDRIVAARELVYTIVVVLLTRGECLYKEISGRCIDPVTEMQRVTAGCSCQKGQIVINQVAEEDRDPKLGLATARVPNRP
;
A
#
# COMPACT_ATOMS: atom_id res chain seq x y z
N MET A 1 24.55 29.82 -8.07
CA MET A 1 23.92 29.46 -6.79
C MET A 1 22.95 28.33 -7.04
N ALA A 2 23.26 27.11 -6.60
CA ALA A 2 22.31 25.99 -6.64
C ALA A 2 21.39 26.11 -5.42
N ILE A 3 20.10 26.35 -5.65
CA ILE A 3 19.10 26.28 -4.59
C ILE A 3 18.96 24.79 -4.29
N ALA A 4 19.39 24.36 -3.10
CA ALA A 4 19.13 23.01 -2.63
C ALA A 4 17.61 22.84 -2.54
N SER A 5 17.01 22.18 -3.53
CA SER A 5 15.60 21.77 -3.46
C SER A 5 15.48 20.86 -2.24
N SER A 6 14.78 21.30 -1.20
CA SER A 6 14.58 20.49 -0.01
C SER A 6 13.87 19.21 -0.41
N THR A 7 14.57 18.08 -0.33
CA THR A 7 14.06 16.75 -0.70
C THR A 7 13.07 16.17 0.30
N SER A 8 12.75 16.90 1.38
CA SER A 8 11.85 16.48 2.44
C SER A 8 10.83 17.55 2.79
N THR A 9 9.64 17.14 3.20
CA THR A 9 8.53 18.00 3.60
C THR A 9 8.13 17.72 5.06
N SER A 10 7.55 18.71 5.75
CA SER A 10 6.99 18.51 7.09
C SER A 10 5.62 17.82 7.02
N SER A 11 5.16 17.25 8.15
CA SER A 11 3.84 16.63 8.26
C SER A 11 2.72 17.61 7.89
N ASP A 12 2.75 18.84 8.42
CA ASP A 12 1.71 19.84 8.18
C ASP A 12 1.60 20.23 6.71
N VAL A 13 2.74 20.41 6.04
CA VAL A 13 2.77 20.76 4.61
C VAL A 13 2.30 19.58 3.77
N ALA A 14 2.72 18.36 4.09
CA ALA A 14 2.25 17.17 3.37
C ALA A 14 0.73 16.98 3.53
N LYS A 15 0.19 17.18 4.74
CA LYS A 15 -1.25 17.15 5.00
C LYS A 15 -2.00 18.21 4.19
N ALA A 16 -1.47 19.43 4.13
CA ALA A 16 -2.09 20.52 3.37
C ALA A 16 -2.12 20.23 1.85
N ILE A 17 -1.10 19.54 1.32
CA ILE A 17 -1.00 19.20 -0.10
C ILE A 17 -1.88 18.00 -0.47
N LEU A 18 -1.82 16.93 0.32
CA LEU A 18 -2.44 15.64 -0.01
C LEU A 18 -3.88 15.52 0.50
N GLY A 19 -4.27 16.31 1.51
CA GLY A 19 -5.60 16.24 2.12
C GLY A 19 -5.90 14.84 2.67
N GLU A 20 -6.99 14.23 2.18
CA GLU A 20 -7.45 12.90 2.58
C GLU A 20 -6.49 11.77 2.19
N ASN A 21 -5.62 12.03 1.20
CA ASN A 21 -4.58 11.10 0.76
C ASN A 21 -3.33 11.10 1.64
N TYR A 22 -3.35 11.81 2.77
CA TYR A 22 -2.36 11.69 3.82
C TYR A 22 -2.90 10.86 4.98
N ILE A 23 -2.22 9.77 5.30
CA ILE A 23 -2.44 9.02 6.54
C ILE A 23 -1.35 9.42 7.53
N THR A 24 -1.75 9.89 8.71
CA THR A 24 -0.77 10.27 9.73
C THR A 24 -0.17 9.05 10.42
N LEU A 25 0.94 9.25 11.13
CA LEU A 25 1.55 8.19 11.93
C LEU A 25 0.62 7.70 13.04
N GLU A 26 -0.11 8.62 13.66
CA GLU A 26 -1.06 8.34 14.73
C GLU A 26 -2.25 7.54 14.21
N GLU A 27 -2.79 7.88 13.03
CA GLU A 27 -3.87 7.13 12.40
C GLU A 27 -3.45 5.71 12.04
N ALA A 28 -2.23 5.55 11.49
CA ALA A 28 -1.68 4.24 11.20
C ALA A 28 -1.48 3.45 12.50
N ALA A 29 -0.77 3.97 13.50
CA ALA A 29 -0.49 3.26 14.76
C ALA A 29 -1.76 2.89 15.54
N TRP A 30 -2.77 3.76 15.52
CA TRP A 30 -4.07 3.47 16.11
C TRP A 30 -4.71 2.19 15.56
N CYS A 31 -4.48 1.86 14.28
CA CYS A 31 -4.98 0.63 13.68
C CYS A 31 -4.38 -0.63 14.31
N PHE A 32 -3.15 -0.51 14.83
CA PHE A 32 -2.35 -1.62 15.34
C PHE A 32 -2.37 -1.71 16.87
N ARG A 33 -2.97 -0.73 17.56
CA ARG A 33 -2.89 -0.57 19.03
C ARG A 33 -1.46 -0.57 19.55
N ASP A 34 -0.51 -0.19 18.70
CA ASP A 34 0.89 -0.13 19.05
C ASP A 34 1.18 1.21 19.71
N ASP A 35 1.73 1.14 20.92
CA ASP A 35 2.50 2.24 21.48
C ASP A 35 3.78 2.35 20.66
N LEU A 36 3.80 3.29 19.70
CA LEU A 36 4.97 3.58 18.92
C LEU A 36 6.15 3.92 19.85
N ALA A 37 7.17 3.07 19.84
CA ALA A 37 8.42 3.38 20.51
C ALA A 37 8.97 4.72 20.02
N HIS A 38 9.59 5.50 20.92
CA HIS A 38 10.13 6.83 20.60
C HIS A 38 11.09 6.81 19.40
N ASP A 39 11.87 5.75 19.23
CA ASP A 39 12.82 5.61 18.12
C ASP A 39 12.13 5.31 16.78
N THR A 40 10.95 4.69 16.79
CA THR A 40 10.12 4.51 15.59
C THR A 40 9.51 5.85 15.18
N ALA A 41 8.97 6.62 16.13
CA ALA A 41 8.41 7.95 15.86
C ALA A 41 9.45 8.91 15.24
N ARG A 42 10.70 8.85 15.69
CA ARG A 42 11.81 9.64 15.11
C ARG A 42 12.06 9.32 13.63
N GLN A 43 11.89 8.08 13.19
CA GLN A 43 12.08 7.70 11.78
C GLN A 43 11.02 8.31 10.86
N PHE A 44 9.86 8.65 11.40
CA PHE A 44 8.78 9.32 10.68
C PHE A 44 8.79 10.85 10.81
N ALA A 45 9.73 11.43 11.58
CA ALA A 45 9.79 12.86 11.84
C ALA A 45 9.91 13.72 10.56
N ARG A 46 10.40 13.15 9.46
CA ARG A 46 10.53 13.83 8.16
C ARG A 46 9.92 12.98 7.05
N ILE A 47 9.12 13.62 6.19
CA ILE A 47 8.57 12.98 5.00
C ILE A 47 9.61 13.13 3.88
N PRO A 48 10.14 12.04 3.32
CA PRO A 48 11.24 12.04 2.35
C PRO A 48 10.74 12.32 0.92
N PHE A 49 9.79 13.23 0.76
CA PHE A 49 9.28 13.68 -0.53
C PHE A 49 9.24 15.21 -0.55
N SER A 50 9.55 15.79 -1.71
CA SER A 50 9.44 17.24 -1.89
C SER A 50 7.97 17.66 -2.01
N ALA A 51 7.65 18.91 -1.66
CA ALA A 51 6.31 19.44 -1.84
C ALA A 51 5.84 19.37 -3.31
N GLU A 52 6.76 19.55 -4.27
CA GLU A 52 6.49 19.40 -5.70
C GLU A 52 6.06 17.97 -6.06
N THR A 53 6.80 16.97 -5.57
CA THR A 53 6.45 15.55 -5.75
C THR A 53 5.10 15.22 -5.12
N LEU A 54 4.83 15.72 -3.91
CA LEU A 54 3.55 15.51 -3.25
C LEU A 54 2.40 16.18 -4.04
N GLY A 55 2.61 17.40 -4.53
CA GLY A 55 1.62 18.13 -5.32
C GLY A 55 1.30 17.42 -6.63
N ALA A 56 2.31 16.93 -7.34
CA ALA A 56 2.13 16.19 -8.59
C ALA A 56 1.36 14.87 -8.41
N LEU A 57 1.37 14.28 -7.21
CA LEU A 57 0.80 12.97 -6.92
C LEU A 57 -0.41 13.03 -5.97
N ALA A 58 -0.86 14.25 -5.61
CA ALA A 58 -1.88 14.47 -4.59
C ALA A 58 -3.22 13.80 -4.87
N SER A 59 -3.60 13.65 -6.14
CA SER A 59 -4.86 13.01 -6.55
C SER A 59 -4.72 11.52 -6.88
N THR A 60 -3.50 11.01 -7.04
CA THR A 60 -3.25 9.67 -7.58
C THR A 60 -2.63 8.72 -6.58
N HIS A 61 -2.00 9.23 -5.51
CA HIS A 61 -1.29 8.43 -4.52
C HIS A 61 -1.76 8.74 -3.11
N VAL A 62 -1.60 7.75 -2.22
CA VAL A 62 -1.75 7.89 -0.77
C VAL A 62 -0.36 7.87 -0.13
N LEU A 63 -0.08 8.85 0.73
CA LEU A 63 1.11 8.88 1.57
C LEU A 63 0.80 8.21 2.91
N ILE A 64 1.51 7.14 3.22
CA ILE A 64 1.28 6.30 4.38
C ILE A 64 2.60 5.97 5.10
N PRO A 65 2.64 5.98 6.45
CA PRO A 65 3.78 5.50 7.20
C PRO A 65 3.75 3.97 7.26
N ASP A 66 4.78 3.32 6.74
CA ASP A 66 4.89 1.86 6.79
C ASP A 66 5.46 1.40 8.14
N LEU A 67 4.59 0.83 8.97
CA LEU A 67 4.97 0.26 10.26
C LEU A 67 5.56 -1.16 10.16
N ALA A 68 5.82 -1.66 8.94
CA ALA A 68 6.44 -2.96 8.70
C ALA A 68 5.65 -4.15 9.30
N VAL A 69 4.33 -4.02 9.41
CA VAL A 69 3.47 -5.07 9.97
C VAL A 69 3.34 -6.23 8.97
N PRO A 70 3.58 -7.49 9.39
CA PRO A 70 3.38 -8.66 8.54
C PRO A 70 1.92 -8.86 8.11
N ILE A 71 1.71 -9.54 6.99
CA ILE A 71 0.36 -9.85 6.47
C ILE A 71 -0.40 -10.74 7.45
N ARG A 72 0.29 -11.65 8.12
CA ARG A 72 -0.30 -12.51 9.16
C ARG A 72 -0.91 -11.69 10.31
N ASP A 73 -0.19 -10.69 10.80
CA ASP A 73 -0.66 -9.85 11.89
C ASP A 73 -1.77 -8.92 11.42
N LEU A 74 -1.66 -8.37 10.20
CA LEU A 74 -2.75 -7.62 9.55
C LEU A 74 -4.04 -8.43 9.50
N ARG A 75 -3.97 -9.74 9.19
CA ARG A 75 -5.13 -10.63 9.20
C ARG A 75 -5.76 -10.75 10.58
N LEU A 76 -4.97 -11.04 11.59
CA LEU A 76 -5.46 -11.17 12.97
C LEU A 76 -6.08 -9.86 13.46
N LEU A 77 -5.50 -8.72 13.07
CA LEU A 77 -5.99 -7.40 13.45
C LEU A 77 -7.32 -7.05 12.78
N VAL A 78 -7.50 -7.35 11.50
CA VAL A 78 -8.78 -7.13 10.82
C VAL A 78 -9.87 -8.03 11.43
N GLN A 79 -9.54 -9.29 11.72
CA GLN A 79 -10.46 -10.22 12.39
C GLN A 79 -10.81 -9.76 13.81
N GLY A 80 -9.81 -9.34 14.61
CA GLY A 80 -10.01 -8.89 15.99
C GLY A 80 -10.69 -7.53 16.12
N ASN A 81 -10.57 -6.66 15.10
CA ASN A 81 -11.24 -5.36 15.06
C ASN A 81 -12.58 -5.39 14.31
N PHE A 82 -13.06 -6.56 13.89
CA PHE A 82 -14.30 -6.72 13.11
C PHE A 82 -15.48 -5.97 13.72
N LEU A 83 -15.75 -6.15 15.01
CA LEU A 83 -16.87 -5.49 15.71
C LEU A 83 -16.74 -3.96 15.77
N ARG A 84 -15.50 -3.44 15.81
CA ARG A 84 -15.24 -2.01 15.84
C ARG A 84 -15.41 -1.40 14.44
N LEU A 85 -14.96 -2.13 13.43
CA LEU A 85 -15.08 -1.73 12.04
C LEU A 85 -16.53 -1.77 11.59
N SER A 86 -17.26 -2.81 12.00
CA SER A 86 -18.67 -2.96 11.72
C SER A 86 -19.46 -1.75 12.19
N GLN A 87 -19.25 -1.32 13.45
CA GLN A 87 -19.90 -0.13 13.98
C GLN A 87 -19.53 1.16 13.22
N LYS A 88 -18.24 1.38 12.95
CA LYS A 88 -17.78 2.61 12.25
C LYS A 88 -18.32 2.69 10.82
N LEU A 89 -18.38 1.56 10.12
CA LEU A 89 -18.92 1.49 8.75
C LEU A 89 -20.43 1.71 8.74
N GLU A 90 -21.17 1.14 9.71
CA GLU A 90 -22.60 1.41 9.90
C GLU A 90 -22.88 2.89 10.17
N ASP A 91 -22.08 3.53 11.03
CA ASP A 91 -22.20 4.96 11.32
C ASP A 91 -21.95 5.82 10.05
N GLN A 92 -21.19 5.30 9.09
CA GLN A 92 -20.94 5.92 7.78
C GLN A 92 -21.97 5.52 6.70
N GLY A 93 -23.00 4.74 7.06
CA GLY A 93 -24.03 4.26 6.13
C GLY A 93 -23.53 3.19 5.16
N GLN A 94 -22.39 2.54 5.46
CA GLN A 94 -21.85 1.42 4.70
C GLN A 94 -22.36 0.10 5.30
N ALA A 95 -22.76 -0.85 4.45
CA ALA A 95 -23.36 -2.09 4.92
C ALA A 95 -22.29 -3.06 5.47
N LEU A 96 -22.58 -3.74 6.58
CA LEU A 96 -21.73 -4.75 7.21
C LEU A 96 -21.27 -5.87 6.27
N GLN A 97 -22.05 -6.16 5.22
CA GLN A 97 -21.75 -7.20 4.24
C GLN A 97 -20.49 -6.88 3.41
N ASP A 98 -19.99 -5.64 3.49
CA ASP A 98 -18.73 -5.20 2.86
C ASP A 98 -17.48 -5.49 3.73
N LEU A 99 -17.62 -6.08 4.92
CA LEU A 99 -16.48 -6.33 5.83
C LEU A 99 -15.51 -7.37 5.29
N LEU A 100 -14.32 -6.87 4.96
CA LEU A 100 -13.14 -7.58 4.50
C LEU A 100 -12.70 -8.71 5.44
N CYS A 101 -13.14 -9.94 5.14
CA CYS A 101 -12.41 -11.12 5.57
C CYS A 101 -11.19 -11.31 4.65
N PHE A 102 -10.02 -11.58 5.23
CA PHE A 102 -8.99 -12.26 4.45
C PHE A 102 -9.55 -13.62 4.01
N SER A 103 -9.17 -14.12 2.82
CA SER A 103 -9.65 -15.44 2.36
C SER A 103 -9.44 -16.50 3.44
N GLU A 104 -10.46 -17.34 3.65
CA GLU A 104 -10.48 -18.30 4.75
C GLU A 104 -9.33 -19.30 4.68
N ASP A 105 -8.97 -19.72 3.46
CA ASP A 105 -7.92 -20.69 3.18
C ASP A 105 -6.54 -20.24 3.66
N GLY A 106 -6.28 -18.94 3.71
CA GLY A 106 -5.06 -18.38 4.29
C GLY A 106 -3.77 -18.95 3.70
N TRP A 107 -3.82 -19.43 2.45
CA TRP A 107 -2.73 -20.20 1.82
C TRP A 107 -1.37 -19.48 1.86
N TYR A 108 -1.39 -18.15 1.95
CA TYR A 108 -0.22 -17.29 2.00
C TYR A 108 0.38 -17.14 3.40
N VAL A 109 -0.30 -17.54 4.49
CA VAL A 109 0.13 -17.23 5.87
C VAL A 109 1.50 -17.84 6.21
N ASP A 110 1.79 -19.02 5.67
CA ASP A 110 3.05 -19.73 5.91
C ASP A 110 4.12 -19.39 4.83
N LEU A 111 3.84 -18.43 3.96
CA LEU A 111 4.77 -18.04 2.91
C LEU A 111 5.68 -16.91 3.34
N PRO A 112 6.94 -16.89 2.88
CA PRO A 112 7.92 -15.91 3.35
C PRO A 112 7.58 -14.45 3.08
N PHE A 113 6.69 -14.14 2.13
CA PHE A 113 6.26 -12.76 1.89
C PHE A 113 5.17 -12.28 2.86
N ALA A 114 4.47 -13.21 3.52
CA ALA A 114 3.48 -12.88 4.55
C ALA A 114 4.13 -12.63 5.90
N GLU A 115 5.31 -13.22 6.12
CA GLU A 115 6.20 -12.96 7.25
C GLU A 115 7.13 -11.78 6.93
N PHE A 116 6.98 -10.67 7.64
CA PHE A 116 7.88 -9.53 7.58
C PHE A 116 8.17 -9.03 9.01
N PRO A 117 9.37 -8.53 9.34
CA PRO A 117 10.58 -8.50 8.50
C PRO A 117 10.99 -9.89 8.02
N TYR A 118 11.58 -9.96 6.82
CA TYR A 118 12.35 -11.15 6.45
C TYR A 118 13.33 -11.41 7.60
N PRO A 119 13.55 -12.66 8.07
CA PRO A 119 14.39 -12.94 9.23
C PRO A 119 15.80 -12.33 9.17
N THR A 120 16.24 -11.94 7.97
CA THR A 120 17.55 -11.39 7.64
C THR A 120 17.60 -9.87 7.48
N GLU A 121 16.48 -9.14 7.52
CA GLU A 121 16.46 -7.68 7.36
C GLU A 121 15.77 -6.99 8.55
N PRO A 122 16.32 -5.88 9.08
CA PRO A 122 15.62 -5.09 10.08
C PRO A 122 14.31 -4.52 9.49
N PRO A 123 13.25 -4.35 10.30
CA PRO A 123 12.02 -3.72 9.86
C PRO A 123 12.31 -2.32 9.33
N ARG A 124 11.90 -2.05 8.10
CA ARG A 124 12.18 -0.77 7.41
C ARG A 124 11.01 0.18 7.61
N TYR A 125 10.97 0.88 8.74
CA TYR A 125 10.01 1.96 8.97
C TYR A 125 10.28 3.12 8.02
N ARG A 126 9.28 3.51 7.23
CA ARG A 126 9.45 4.58 6.23
C ARG A 126 8.11 5.10 5.73
N TRP A 127 8.11 6.36 5.31
CA TRP A 127 7.03 6.89 4.49
C TRP A 127 7.00 6.25 3.12
N LYS A 128 5.80 5.99 2.60
CA LYS A 128 5.58 5.49 1.24
C LYS A 128 4.46 6.24 0.57
N LEU A 129 4.62 6.44 -0.73
CA LEU A 129 3.61 7.03 -1.57
C LEU A 129 3.15 5.96 -2.56
N ILE A 130 1.99 5.36 -2.29
CA ILE A 130 1.43 4.21 -3.01
C ILE A 130 0.33 4.70 -3.95
N ALA A 131 0.32 4.23 -5.20
CA ALA A 131 -0.73 4.60 -6.14
C ALA A 131 -2.10 4.06 -5.67
N ARG A 132 -3.15 4.87 -5.78
CA ARG A 132 -4.53 4.52 -5.40
C ARG A 132 -5.20 3.57 -6.41
N ALA A 133 -4.63 3.49 -7.61
CA ALA A 133 -5.06 2.60 -8.67
C ALA A 133 -3.83 1.94 -9.30
N PRO A 134 -3.98 0.77 -9.95
CA PRO A 134 -2.93 0.22 -10.79
C PRO A 134 -2.52 1.21 -11.89
N LEU A 135 -1.28 1.06 -12.36
CA LEU A 135 -0.73 1.84 -13.46
C LEU A 135 -1.67 1.82 -14.67
N ALA A 136 -1.93 2.99 -15.24
CA ALA A 136 -2.73 3.10 -16.46
C ALA A 136 -2.16 2.21 -17.56
N ASP A 137 -3.03 1.66 -18.40
CA ASP A 137 -2.67 0.78 -19.53
C ASP A 137 -1.95 -0.53 -19.16
N SER A 138 -1.80 -0.83 -17.86
CA SER A 138 -1.20 -2.09 -17.42
C SER A 138 -2.17 -3.29 -17.43
N TYR A 139 -3.46 -3.07 -17.63
CA TYR A 139 -4.47 -4.12 -17.63
C TYR A 139 -4.38 -5.04 -18.85
N ASN A 140 -4.81 -6.30 -18.72
CA ASN A 140 -4.85 -7.26 -19.82
C ASN A 140 -3.47 -7.51 -20.49
N LEU A 141 -2.38 -7.22 -19.76
CA LEU A 141 -1.00 -7.44 -20.20
C LEU A 141 -0.33 -8.53 -19.35
N GLY A 142 0.54 -9.30 -19.99
CA GLY A 142 1.48 -10.15 -19.26
C GLY A 142 2.48 -9.31 -18.46
N LEU A 143 3.08 -9.88 -17.43
CA LEU A 143 3.97 -9.15 -16.51
C LEU A 143 5.07 -8.39 -17.25
N ASN A 144 5.78 -9.05 -18.18
CA ASN A 144 6.88 -8.44 -18.92
C ASN A 144 6.48 -7.16 -19.68
N ASP A 145 5.24 -7.10 -20.18
CA ASP A 145 4.75 -5.90 -20.85
C ASP A 145 4.34 -4.81 -19.85
N GLN A 146 3.74 -5.19 -18.72
CA GLN A 146 3.48 -4.26 -17.62
C GLN A 146 4.79 -3.64 -17.07
N LEU A 147 5.86 -4.44 -16.93
CA LEU A 147 7.18 -3.97 -16.46
C LEU A 147 7.78 -2.90 -17.38
N LYS A 148 7.55 -3.00 -18.69
CA LYS A 148 8.03 -2.01 -19.68
C LYS A 148 7.38 -0.65 -19.47
N LEU A 149 6.13 -0.61 -18.98
CA LEU A 149 5.40 0.65 -18.72
C LEU A 149 6.06 1.47 -17.61
N ILE A 150 6.51 0.82 -16.52
CA ILE A 150 7.30 1.49 -15.46
C ILE A 150 8.62 2.00 -16.02
N GLY A 151 9.26 1.23 -16.90
CA GLY A 151 10.50 1.63 -17.58
C GLY A 151 10.32 2.84 -18.52
N ALA A 152 9.14 3.00 -19.11
CA ALA A 152 8.79 4.12 -19.99
C ALA A 152 8.49 5.40 -19.20
N GLU A 153 7.74 5.31 -18.09
CA GLU A 153 7.51 6.46 -17.19
C GLU A 153 8.80 7.03 -16.60
N ARG A 154 9.81 6.17 -16.36
CA ARG A 154 11.15 6.58 -15.90
C ARG A 154 11.91 7.51 -16.86
N LYS A 155 11.51 7.58 -18.13
CA LYS A 155 12.15 8.47 -19.12
C LYS A 155 11.49 9.85 -19.19
N GLY A 156 10.27 10.01 -18.66
CA GLY A 156 9.48 11.25 -18.75
C GLY A 156 9.31 12.00 -17.42
N ASN A 157 9.45 11.34 -16.27
CA ASN A 157 9.31 11.94 -14.95
C ASN A 157 10.54 11.74 -14.08
N SER A 158 10.89 12.76 -13.28
CA SER A 158 12.04 12.80 -12.37
C SER A 158 11.93 11.87 -11.15
N GLY A 159 10.94 10.98 -11.10
CA GLY A 159 10.73 10.02 -10.03
C GLY A 159 10.88 8.58 -10.51
N HIS A 160 11.39 7.71 -9.65
CA HIS A 160 11.46 6.27 -9.93
C HIS A 160 10.23 5.57 -9.34
N ASP A 161 9.24 5.27 -10.18
CA ASP A 161 8.23 4.31 -9.78
C ASP A 161 8.84 2.91 -9.71
N ARG A 162 8.39 2.17 -8.71
CA ARG A 162 8.70 0.75 -8.53
C ARG A 162 7.42 -0.01 -8.30
N ILE A 163 7.55 -1.32 -8.41
CA ILE A 163 6.47 -2.24 -8.09
C ILE A 163 6.41 -2.38 -6.58
N VAL A 164 5.19 -2.42 -6.07
CA VAL A 164 4.89 -2.58 -4.66
C VAL A 164 5.10 -4.04 -4.27
N ALA A 165 5.64 -4.30 -3.09
CA ALA A 165 5.65 -5.67 -2.55
C ALA A 165 4.28 -6.00 -1.94
N ALA A 166 3.88 -7.28 -1.93
CA ALA A 166 2.53 -7.68 -1.53
C ALA A 166 2.16 -7.18 -0.14
N ARG A 167 3.08 -7.37 0.81
CA ARG A 167 2.92 -6.89 2.19
C ARG A 167 2.68 -5.38 2.25
N GLU A 168 3.35 -4.59 1.41
CA GLU A 168 3.16 -3.14 1.36
C GLU A 168 1.78 -2.75 0.84
N LEU A 169 1.32 -3.45 -0.21
CA LEU A 169 0.01 -3.20 -0.80
C LEU A 169 -1.11 -3.61 0.15
N VAL A 170 -1.02 -4.80 0.74
CA VAL A 170 -1.99 -5.30 1.73
C VAL A 170 -2.04 -4.40 2.95
N TYR A 171 -0.87 -4.00 3.49
CA TYR A 171 -0.79 -3.02 4.58
C TYR A 171 -1.54 -1.73 4.23
N THR A 172 -1.30 -1.20 3.02
CA THR A 172 -1.93 0.05 2.58
C THR A 172 -3.45 -0.10 2.45
N ILE A 173 -3.93 -1.20 1.85
CA ILE A 173 -5.37 -1.50 1.74
C ILE A 173 -6.00 -1.55 3.13
N VAL A 174 -5.39 -2.28 4.07
CA VAL A 174 -5.89 -2.42 5.44
C VAL A 174 -5.93 -1.06 6.13
N VAL A 175 -4.82 -0.31 6.17
CA VAL A 175 -4.79 0.96 6.89
C VAL A 175 -5.76 1.98 6.28
N VAL A 176 -5.84 2.10 4.95
CA VAL A 176 -6.80 3.00 4.30
C VAL A 176 -8.22 2.61 4.66
N LEU A 177 -8.55 1.31 4.65
CA LEU A 177 -9.86 0.84 5.08
C LEU A 177 -10.14 1.19 6.55
N LEU A 178 -9.25 0.87 7.47
CA LEU A 178 -9.47 1.07 8.91
C LEU A 178 -9.59 2.56 9.25
N THR A 179 -8.80 3.40 8.59
CA THR A 179 -8.76 4.85 8.86
C THR A 179 -9.87 5.61 8.15
N ARG A 180 -10.14 5.31 6.87
CA ARG A 180 -11.05 6.07 6.00
C ARG A 180 -12.37 5.38 5.69
N GLY A 181 -12.47 4.06 5.85
CA GLY A 181 -13.63 3.29 5.37
C GLY A 181 -13.65 3.16 3.85
N GLU A 182 -12.49 3.27 3.20
CA GLU A 182 -12.33 3.18 1.75
C GLU A 182 -11.63 1.86 1.37
N CYS A 183 -12.14 1.16 0.35
CA CYS A 183 -11.44 0.04 -0.26
C CYS A 183 -10.62 0.50 -1.46
N LEU A 184 -9.30 0.51 -1.31
CA LEU A 184 -8.42 0.61 -2.48
C LEU A 184 -8.56 -0.67 -3.31
N TYR A 185 -8.49 -0.55 -4.64
CA TYR A 185 -8.56 -1.69 -5.55
C TYR A 185 -9.88 -2.50 -5.41
N LYS A 186 -11.03 -1.82 -5.34
CA LYS A 186 -12.38 -2.39 -5.11
C LYS A 186 -12.87 -3.42 -6.14
N GLU A 187 -12.45 -3.29 -7.39
CA GLU A 187 -12.91 -4.14 -8.52
C GLU A 187 -11.76 -4.75 -9.32
N ILE A 188 -10.54 -4.49 -8.87
CA ILE A 188 -9.29 -4.77 -9.58
C ILE A 188 -8.28 -5.31 -8.60
N SER A 189 -7.33 -6.10 -9.06
CA SER A 189 -6.20 -6.54 -8.25
C SER A 189 -4.93 -5.84 -8.71
N GLY A 190 -4.12 -5.41 -7.75
CA GLY A 190 -2.78 -4.91 -7.99
C GLY A 190 -1.79 -6.06 -8.01
N ARG A 191 -1.15 -6.31 -9.15
CA ARG A 191 0.00 -7.21 -9.26
C ARG A 191 1.17 -6.59 -8.48
N CYS A 192 1.76 -7.37 -7.58
CA CYS A 192 2.90 -6.99 -6.74
C CYS A 192 4.04 -7.99 -6.89
N ILE A 193 5.23 -7.64 -6.38
CA ILE A 193 6.42 -8.49 -6.47
C ILE A 193 6.91 -8.83 -5.07
N ASP A 194 7.07 -10.12 -4.80
CA ASP A 194 7.89 -10.61 -3.71
C ASP A 194 8.91 -11.63 -4.25
N PRO A 195 10.18 -11.55 -3.81
CA PRO A 195 11.28 -12.32 -4.39
C PRO A 195 11.22 -13.82 -4.09
N VAL A 196 10.38 -14.24 -3.15
CA VAL A 196 10.38 -15.61 -2.63
C VAL A 196 9.43 -16.55 -3.39
N THR A 197 8.59 -16.01 -4.28
CA THR A 197 7.71 -16.82 -5.11
C THR A 197 8.40 -17.08 -6.45
N GLU A 198 9.10 -18.23 -6.53
CA GLU A 198 10.04 -18.55 -7.61
C GLU A 198 9.45 -18.47 -9.03
N MET A 199 8.13 -18.52 -9.24
CA MET A 199 7.50 -18.34 -10.57
C MET A 199 6.06 -17.78 -10.54
N GLN A 200 5.54 -17.38 -9.38
CA GLN A 200 4.15 -16.91 -9.25
C GLN A 200 4.14 -15.53 -8.62
N ARG A 201 3.33 -14.60 -9.12
CA ARG A 201 3.23 -13.25 -8.53
C ARG A 201 2.04 -13.17 -7.60
N VAL A 202 2.18 -12.31 -6.60
CA VAL A 202 1.08 -12.04 -5.68
C VAL A 202 0.23 -10.94 -6.27
N THR A 203 -1.07 -11.07 -6.12
CA THR A 203 -2.02 -9.99 -6.38
C THR A 203 -2.74 -9.68 -5.10
N ALA A 204 -2.89 -8.39 -4.79
CA ALA A 204 -3.72 -7.96 -3.67
C ALA A 204 -4.77 -6.96 -4.13
N GLY A 205 -5.96 -7.06 -3.58
CA GLY A 205 -7.07 -6.15 -3.85
C GLY A 205 -8.21 -6.32 -2.85
N CYS A 206 -9.25 -5.54 -3.07
CA CYS A 206 -10.52 -5.67 -2.37
C CYS A 206 -11.55 -6.32 -3.30
N SER A 207 -12.31 -7.29 -2.82
CA SER A 207 -13.55 -7.73 -3.46
C SER A 207 -14.73 -7.20 -2.66
N CYS A 208 -15.26 -6.03 -3.02
CA CYS A 208 -16.42 -5.48 -2.31
C CYS A 208 -17.68 -6.33 -2.46
N GLN A 209 -17.86 -7.03 -3.58
CA GLN A 209 -18.98 -7.99 -3.73
C GLN A 209 -18.98 -9.11 -2.69
N LYS A 210 -17.81 -9.39 -2.09
CA LYS A 210 -17.65 -10.45 -1.09
C LYS A 210 -17.26 -9.90 0.28
N GLY A 211 -17.03 -8.58 0.40
CA GLY A 211 -16.31 -8.00 1.53
C GLY A 211 -15.04 -8.79 1.84
N GLN A 212 -14.07 -8.89 0.93
CA GLN A 212 -12.83 -9.65 1.19
C GLN A 212 -11.56 -8.94 0.74
N ILE A 213 -10.50 -8.98 1.56
CA ILE A 213 -9.14 -8.73 1.09
C ILE A 213 -8.71 -10.00 0.38
N VAL A 214 -8.49 -9.87 -0.92
CA VAL A 214 -8.14 -11.00 -1.78
C VAL A 214 -6.65 -10.96 -2.01
N ILE A 215 -5.98 -12.04 -1.62
CA ILE A 215 -4.57 -12.30 -1.90
C ILE A 215 -4.52 -13.58 -2.72
N ASN A 216 -4.08 -13.47 -3.97
CA ASN A 216 -4.00 -14.59 -4.90
C ASN A 216 -2.61 -14.74 -5.48
N GLN A 217 -2.34 -15.92 -6.03
CA GLN A 217 -1.23 -16.16 -6.94
C GLN A 217 -1.72 -16.03 -8.38
N VAL A 218 -0.88 -15.45 -9.22
CA VAL A 218 -1.12 -15.32 -10.66
C VAL A 218 0.13 -15.73 -11.43
N ALA A 219 -0.04 -16.38 -12.57
CA ALA A 219 1.06 -16.68 -13.48
C ALA A 219 1.55 -15.40 -14.18
N GLU A 220 2.76 -15.43 -14.74
CA GLU A 220 3.34 -14.24 -15.38
C GLU A 220 2.66 -13.90 -16.72
N GLU A 221 2.24 -14.93 -17.43
CA GLU A 221 1.55 -14.88 -18.72
C GLU A 221 0.07 -14.52 -18.62
N ASP A 222 -0.51 -14.59 -17.41
CA ASP A 222 -1.93 -14.35 -17.20
C ASP A 222 -2.30 -12.92 -17.60
N ARG A 223 -3.33 -12.83 -18.45
CA ARG A 223 -3.91 -11.59 -18.97
C ARG A 223 -5.33 -11.47 -18.45
N ASP A 224 -5.46 -10.81 -17.31
CA ASP A 224 -6.77 -10.51 -16.73
C ASP A 224 -7.07 -9.02 -16.91
N PRO A 225 -8.22 -8.63 -17.49
CA PRO A 225 -8.61 -7.23 -17.62
C PRO A 225 -8.80 -6.52 -16.27
N LYS A 226 -8.92 -7.26 -15.16
CA LYS A 226 -9.02 -6.74 -13.80
C LYS A 226 -7.68 -6.72 -13.07
N LEU A 227 -6.58 -7.08 -13.73
CA LEU A 227 -5.26 -7.15 -13.14
C LEU A 227 -4.33 -6.09 -13.74
N GLY A 228 -4.02 -5.08 -12.94
CA GLY A 228 -3.04 -4.04 -13.29
C GLY A 228 -1.82 -4.10 -12.39
N LEU A 229 -0.79 -3.33 -12.71
CA LEU A 229 0.45 -3.28 -11.94
C LEU A 229 0.37 -2.24 -10.81
N ALA A 230 0.55 -2.67 -9.56
CA ALA A 230 0.58 -1.75 -8.42
C ALA A 230 1.94 -1.07 -8.30
N THR A 231 1.95 0.25 -8.14
CA THR A 231 3.16 1.06 -8.10
C THR A 231 3.28 1.91 -6.84
N ALA A 232 4.53 2.22 -6.50
CA ALA A 232 4.88 3.16 -5.45
C ALA A 232 6.03 4.06 -5.91
N ARG A 233 5.99 5.30 -5.46
CA ARG A 233 7.09 6.25 -5.61
C ARG A 233 8.11 6.02 -4.51
N VAL A 234 9.39 5.90 -4.89
CA VAL A 234 10.49 5.98 -3.93
C VAL A 234 10.97 7.43 -3.76
N PRO A 235 11.45 7.80 -2.56
CA PRO A 235 12.18 9.05 -2.38
C PRO A 235 13.31 9.17 -3.37
N ASN A 236 13.58 10.39 -3.86
CA ASN A 236 14.83 10.66 -4.54
C ASN A 236 15.96 10.36 -3.56
N ARG A 237 16.91 9.50 -3.98
CA ARG A 237 18.14 9.34 -3.19
C ARG A 237 18.85 10.70 -3.20
N PRO A 238 19.30 11.19 -2.03
CA PRO A 238 20.13 12.38 -1.98
C PRO A 238 21.41 12.20 -2.80
#